data_AF-A0A6M0K6S0-F1
#
_entry.id   AF-A0A6M0K6S0-F1
#
_cell.length_a   1.000
_cell.length_b   1.000
_cell.length_c   1.000
_cell.angle_alpha   90.00
_cell.angle_beta   90.00
_cell.angle_gamma   90.00
#
_symmetry.space_group_name_H-M   'P 1'
#
loop_
_entity.id
_entity.type
_entity.pdbx_description
1 polymer ?
#
loop_
_entity_poly.entity_id
_entity_poly.type
_entity_poly.pdbx_seq_one_letter_code
_entity_poly.pdbx_strand_id
1 'polypeptide(L)'
;MKISKYRKSEDWSLSEERQFFENLYSQRFNFFIVVYSVVVAGVISAKEFEEKVFVLTTGAFLVFVVGLSLYRACHKLLIILTLLHRTKQHPVRKVGRIARRYNWPLSISVNHLTGVYLPIASFFFLLAWLFAVIMKGANG
;
A
#
# COMPACT_ATOMS: atom_id res chain seq x y z
N MET A 1 -13.40 -31.73 29.98
CA MET A 1 -12.82 -30.66 29.15
C MET A 1 -13.90 -30.17 28.18
N LYS A 2 -14.57 -29.06 28.50
CA LYS A 2 -15.66 -28.51 27.66
C LYS A 2 -15.04 -27.81 26.46
N ILE A 3 -15.20 -28.39 25.28
CA ILE A 3 -14.89 -27.74 24.01
C ILE A 3 -15.81 -26.51 23.94
N SER A 4 -15.22 -25.32 24.02
CA SER A 4 -15.95 -24.07 23.90
C SER A 4 -16.68 -24.04 22.56
N LYS A 5 -18.02 -24.10 22.60
CA LYS A 5 -18.87 -23.75 21.47
C LYS A 5 -18.41 -22.37 20.97
N TYR A 6 -17.81 -22.32 19.78
CA TYR A 6 -17.65 -21.06 19.07
C TYR A 6 -19.03 -20.40 19.03
N ARG A 7 -19.13 -19.23 19.68
CA ARG A 7 -20.28 -18.34 19.53
C ARG A 7 -20.50 -18.24 18.01
N LYS A 8 -21.72 -18.50 17.52
CA LYS A 8 -22.09 -18.13 16.14
C LYS A 8 -21.65 -16.68 16.01
N SER A 9 -20.56 -16.46 15.28
CA SER A 9 -20.14 -15.12 14.92
C SER A 9 -21.35 -14.52 14.24
N GLU A 10 -21.79 -13.37 14.72
CA GLU A 10 -22.54 -12.40 13.92
C GLU A 10 -22.04 -12.53 12.47
N ASP A 11 -22.93 -12.91 11.53
CA ASP A 11 -22.60 -13.54 10.23
C ASP A 11 -21.72 -12.63 9.36
N TRP A 12 -20.43 -12.50 9.70
CA TRP A 12 -19.44 -11.74 8.97
C TRP A 12 -19.17 -12.46 7.66
N SER A 13 -19.78 -11.95 6.61
CA SER A 13 -19.70 -12.52 5.28
C SER A 13 -18.33 -12.21 4.66
N LEU A 14 -17.89 -13.09 3.76
CA LEU A 14 -16.69 -12.87 2.95
C LEU A 14 -16.76 -11.58 2.09
N SER A 15 -17.96 -11.07 1.83
CA SER A 15 -18.18 -9.80 1.14
C SER A 15 -17.87 -8.60 2.03
N GLU A 16 -18.28 -8.65 3.30
CA GLU A 16 -17.96 -7.63 4.31
C GLU A 16 -16.46 -7.64 4.63
N GLU A 17 -15.85 -8.82 4.71
CA GLU A 17 -14.41 -8.97 4.86
C GLU A 17 -13.65 -8.27 3.72
N ARG A 18 -14.04 -8.51 2.47
CA ARG A 18 -13.46 -7.84 1.30
C ARG A 18 -13.59 -6.32 1.42
N GLN A 19 -14.78 -5.82 1.72
CA GLN A 19 -15.03 -4.38 1.84
C GLN A 19 -14.20 -3.74 2.95
N PHE A 20 -14.08 -4.42 4.09
CA PHE A 20 -13.22 -3.97 5.19
C PHE A 20 -11.77 -3.84 4.75
N PHE A 21 -11.22 -4.83 4.06
CA PHE A 21 -9.84 -4.77 3.57
C PHE A 21 -9.61 -3.75 2.45
N GLU A 22 -10.58 -3.54 1.57
CA GLU A 22 -10.52 -2.47 0.56
C GLU A 22 -10.49 -1.09 1.21
N ASN A 23 -11.34 -0.86 2.21
CA ASN A 23 -11.34 0.38 2.99
C ASN A 23 -10.03 0.56 3.77
N LEU A 24 -9.55 -0.48 4.43
CA LEU A 24 -8.28 -0.45 5.16
C LEU A 24 -7.12 -0.14 4.22
N TYR A 25 -7.06 -0.78 3.05
CA TYR A 25 -6.05 -0.51 2.04
C TYR A 25 -6.10 0.95 1.56
N SER A 26 -7.30 1.44 1.20
CA SER A 26 -7.51 2.82 0.75
C SER A 26 -7.08 3.84 1.80
N GLN A 27 -7.43 3.64 3.07
CA GLN A 27 -6.99 4.51 4.16
C GLN A 27 -5.46 4.53 4.31
N ARG A 28 -4.81 3.36 4.27
CA ARG A 28 -3.34 3.28 4.37
C ARG A 28 -2.66 3.91 3.16
N PHE A 29 -3.23 3.76 1.97
CA PHE A 29 -2.72 4.37 0.76
C PHE A 29 -2.81 5.90 0.79
N ASN A 30 -3.96 6.44 1.20
CA ASN A 30 -4.13 7.88 1.35
C ASN A 30 -3.18 8.47 2.41
N PHE A 31 -3.02 7.78 3.54
CA PHE A 31 -2.05 8.18 4.56
C PHE A 31 -0.61 8.15 4.02
N PHE A 32 -0.25 7.13 3.24
CA PHE A 32 1.05 7.05 2.58
C PHE A 32 1.30 8.27 1.67
N ILE A 33 0.34 8.63 0.83
CA ILE A 33 0.44 9.80 -0.06
C ILE A 33 0.68 11.07 0.77
N VAL A 34 -0.11 11.28 1.82
CA VAL A 34 0.03 12.47 2.68
C VAL A 34 1.42 12.52 3.32
N VAL A 35 1.90 11.42 3.90
CA VAL A 35 3.24 11.35 4.51
C VAL A 35 4.32 11.66 3.48
N TYR A 36 4.24 11.04 2.29
CA TYR A 36 5.20 11.28 1.22
C TYR A 36 5.20 12.75 0.76
N SER A 37 4.01 13.34 0.57
CA SER A 37 3.87 14.74 0.19
C SER A 37 4.45 15.69 1.23
N VAL A 38 4.23 15.44 2.52
CA VAL A 38 4.80 16.23 3.61
C VAL A 38 6.33 16.14 3.62
N VAL A 39 6.89 14.95 3.40
CA VAL A 39 8.34 14.77 3.30
C VAL A 39 8.91 15.57 2.13
N VAL A 40 8.34 15.42 0.93
CA VAL A 40 8.80 16.16 -0.27
C VAL A 40 8.71 17.66 -0.06
N ALA A 41 7.59 18.16 0.49
CA ALA A 41 7.42 19.57 0.80
C ALA A 41 8.47 20.05 1.81
N GLY A 42 8.72 19.28 2.88
CA GLY A 42 9.73 19.59 3.88
C GLY A 42 11.14 19.73 3.29
N VAL A 43 11.53 18.83 2.37
CA VAL A 43 12.85 18.89 1.72
C VAL A 43 12.99 20.12 0.81
N ILE A 44 11.92 20.48 0.09
CA ILE A 44 11.91 21.66 -0.77
C ILE A 44 11.98 22.96 0.05
N SER A 45 11.32 22.99 1.22
CA SER A 45 11.31 24.15 2.10
C SER A 45 12.58 24.31 2.94
N ALA A 46 13.30 23.22 3.22
CA ALA A 46 14.57 23.27 3.93
C ALA A 46 15.62 24.05 3.15
N LYS A 47 16.36 24.93 3.83
CA LYS A 47 17.39 25.77 3.19
C LYS A 47 18.77 25.18 3.42
N GLU A 48 19.04 24.82 4.66
CA GLU A 48 20.33 24.32 5.10
C GLU A 48 20.55 22.86 4.71
N PHE A 49 21.81 22.47 4.57
CA PHE A 49 22.20 21.09 4.26
C PHE A 49 21.74 20.12 5.34
N GLU A 50 21.97 20.46 6.61
CA GLU A 50 21.62 19.62 7.76
C GLU A 50 20.12 19.38 7.84
N GLU A 51 19.31 20.42 7.62
CA GLU A 51 17.85 20.33 7.59
C GLU A 51 17.38 19.36 6.49
N LYS A 52 17.94 19.47 5.27
CA LYS A 52 17.58 18.59 4.15
C LYS A 52 17.91 17.14 4.44
N VAL A 53 19.10 16.88 4.98
CA VAL A 53 19.54 15.52 5.36
C VAL A 53 18.63 14.96 6.45
N PHE A 54 18.29 15.76 7.46
CA PHE A 54 17.38 15.34 8.54
C PHE A 54 15.98 15.00 8.01
N VAL A 55 15.39 15.84 7.17
CA VAL A 55 14.05 15.59 6.60
C VAL A 55 14.07 14.38 5.66
N LEU A 56 15.10 14.21 4.83
CA LEU A 56 15.20 13.07 3.92
C LEU A 56 15.39 11.74 4.66
N THR A 57 16.22 11.71 5.69
CA THR A 57 16.48 10.50 6.48
C THR A 57 15.25 10.08 7.29
N THR A 58 14.65 11.02 8.03
CA THR A 58 13.41 10.77 8.78
C THR A 58 12.25 10.44 7.85
N GLY A 59 12.13 11.16 6.74
CA GLY A 59 11.11 10.93 5.73
C GLY A 59 11.22 9.57 5.05
N ALA A 60 12.43 9.12 4.69
CA ALA A 60 12.67 7.79 4.13
C ALA A 60 12.28 6.69 5.14
N PHE A 61 12.62 6.86 6.42
CA PHE A 61 12.21 5.94 7.47
C PHE A 61 10.69 5.85 7.63
N LEU A 62 9.99 6.99 7.66
CA LEU A 62 8.53 7.03 7.75
C LEU A 62 7.86 6.38 6.53
N VAL A 63 8.31 6.73 5.32
CA VAL A 63 7.81 6.15 4.06
C VAL A 63 8.04 4.64 4.03
N PHE A 64 9.17 4.15 4.55
CA PHE A 64 9.44 2.72 4.66
C PHE A 64 8.46 2.01 5.61
N VAL A 65 8.28 2.52 6.83
CA VAL A 65 7.37 1.91 7.83
C VAL A 65 5.92 1.92 7.35
N VAL A 66 5.46 3.04 6.79
CA VAL A 66 4.10 3.15 6.25
C VAL A 66 3.95 2.27 4.99
N GLY A 67 4.97 2.22 4.14
CA GLY A 67 5.03 1.33 2.98
C GLY A 67 4.88 -0.14 3.35
N LEU A 68 5.55 -0.61 4.41
CA LEU A 68 5.39 -1.97 4.93
C LEU A 68 3.96 -2.24 5.43
N SER A 69 3.35 -1.26 6.11
CA SER A 69 1.95 -1.38 6.54
C SER A 69 1.00 -1.48 5.35
N LEU A 70 1.25 -0.71 4.28
CA LEU A 70 0.46 -0.74 3.05
C LEU A 70 0.63 -2.07 2.31
N TYR A 71 1.86 -2.57 2.21
CA TYR A 71 2.17 -3.88 1.65
C TYR A 71 1.40 -5.00 2.37
N ARG A 72 1.39 -4.99 3.71
CA ARG A 72 0.66 -5.98 4.51
C ARG A 72 -0.85 -5.92 4.26
N ALA A 73 -1.43 -4.73 4.14
CA ALA A 73 -2.85 -4.57 3.83
C ALA A 73 -3.18 -5.07 2.41
N CYS A 74 -2.36 -4.72 1.42
CA CYS A 74 -2.49 -5.17 0.04
C CYS A 74 -2.44 -6.70 -0.07
N HIS A 75 -1.46 -7.33 0.60
CA HIS A 75 -1.29 -8.78 0.56
C HIS A 75 -2.51 -9.53 1.13
N LYS A 76 -3.06 -9.06 2.26
CA LYS A 76 -4.28 -9.63 2.85
C LYS A 76 -5.49 -9.48 1.93
N LEU A 77 -5.66 -8.30 1.32
CA LEU A 77 -6.72 -8.06 0.34
C LEU A 77 -6.62 -9.00 -0.87
N LEU A 78 -5.41 -9.23 -1.39
CA LEU A 78 -5.19 -10.14 -2.51
C LEU A 78 -5.50 -11.60 -2.18
N ILE A 79 -5.18 -12.06 -0.96
CA ILE A 79 -5.55 -13.40 -0.49
C ILE A 79 -7.08 -13.55 -0.50
N ILE A 80 -7.80 -12.58 0.05
CA ILE A 80 -9.27 -12.61 0.10
C ILE A 80 -9.87 -12.59 -1.30
N LEU A 81 -9.37 -11.72 -2.19
CA LEU A 81 -9.82 -11.67 -3.59
C LEU A 81 -9.59 -12.98 -4.33
N THR A 82 -8.46 -13.65 -4.06
CA THR A 82 -8.13 -14.96 -4.63
C THR A 82 -9.08 -16.04 -4.09
N LEU A 83 -9.40 -16.01 -2.80
CA LEU A 83 -10.34 -16.92 -2.17
C LEU A 83 -11.75 -16.74 -2.74
N LEU A 84 -12.24 -15.49 -2.86
CA LEU A 84 -13.52 -15.16 -3.49
C LEU A 84 -13.59 -15.60 -4.96
N HIS A 85 -12.50 -15.51 -5.71
CA HIS A 85 -12.44 -15.98 -7.10
C HIS A 85 -12.56 -17.50 -7.21
N ARG A 86 -12.13 -18.26 -6.19
CA ARG A 86 -12.24 -19.73 -6.16
C ARG A 86 -13.64 -20.20 -5.79
N THR A 87 -14.39 -19.45 -4.96
CA THR A 87 -15.76 -19.80 -4.55
C THR A 87 -16.72 -19.88 -5.75
N LYS A 88 -17.39 -21.03 -5.93
CA LYS A 88 -18.40 -21.21 -6.99
C LYS A 88 -19.64 -20.35 -6.65
N GLN A 89 -20.22 -19.72 -7.66
CA GLN A 89 -21.38 -18.80 -7.57
C GLN A 89 -21.17 -17.38 -7.01
N HIS A 90 -20.00 -17.01 -6.50
CA HIS A 90 -19.76 -15.66 -5.98
C HIS A 90 -19.80 -14.57 -7.10
N PRO A 91 -20.42 -13.39 -6.88
CA PRO A 91 -20.53 -12.33 -7.89
C PRO A 91 -19.17 -11.85 -8.42
N VAL A 92 -18.15 -11.78 -7.57
CA VAL A 92 -16.77 -11.41 -7.99
C VAL A 92 -16.23 -12.34 -9.08
N ARG A 93 -16.54 -13.65 -9.02
CA ARG A 93 -16.15 -14.60 -10.05
C ARG A 93 -16.94 -14.41 -11.36
N LYS A 94 -18.21 -14.01 -11.28
CA LYS A 94 -19.03 -13.69 -12.47
C LYS A 94 -18.48 -12.45 -13.17
N VAL A 95 -18.20 -11.38 -12.41
CA VAL A 95 -17.59 -10.16 -12.93
C VAL A 95 -16.21 -10.45 -13.54
N GLY A 96 -15.35 -11.23 -12.88
CA GLY A 96 -14.04 -11.60 -13.42
C GLY A 96 -14.09 -12.48 -14.69
N ARG A 97 -15.20 -13.21 -14.94
CA ARG A 97 -15.41 -13.89 -16.24
C ARG A 97 -15.88 -12.93 -17.32
N ILE A 98 -16.75 -11.98 -16.98
CA ILE A 98 -17.22 -10.95 -17.90
C ILE A 98 -16.06 -10.05 -18.32
N ALA A 99 -15.25 -9.56 -17.38
CA ALA A 99 -14.07 -8.73 -17.66
C ALA A 99 -13.08 -9.42 -18.61
N ARG A 100 -12.85 -10.73 -18.44
CA ARG A 100 -12.04 -11.53 -19.38
C ARG A 100 -12.69 -11.67 -20.75
N ARG A 101 -14.01 -11.82 -20.82
CA ARG A 101 -14.75 -11.88 -22.10
C ARG A 101 -14.64 -10.55 -22.88
N TYR A 102 -14.60 -9.41 -22.18
CA TYR A 102 -14.37 -8.10 -22.78
C TYR A 102 -12.89 -7.79 -23.03
N ASN A 103 -12.00 -8.78 -22.88
CA ASN A 103 -10.55 -8.64 -23.07
C ASN A 103 -9.95 -7.45 -22.30
N TRP A 104 -10.50 -7.16 -21.11
CA TRP A 104 -10.15 -5.95 -20.37
C TRP A 104 -8.69 -6.02 -19.90
N PRO A 105 -7.79 -5.18 -20.46
CA PRO A 105 -6.35 -5.34 -20.26
C PRO A 105 -5.88 -5.02 -18.83
N LEU A 106 -6.72 -4.33 -18.05
CA LEU A 106 -6.42 -3.83 -16.71
C LEU A 106 -7.04 -4.69 -15.58
N SER A 107 -7.63 -5.84 -15.89
CA SER A 107 -8.34 -6.64 -14.89
C SER A 107 -7.42 -7.35 -13.89
N ILE A 108 -6.10 -7.33 -14.10
CA ILE A 108 -5.09 -7.98 -13.25
C ILE A 108 -3.96 -6.98 -12.91
N SER A 109 -3.56 -6.98 -11.64
CA SER A 109 -2.31 -6.42 -11.07
C SER A 109 -2.18 -4.91 -10.78
N VAL A 110 -3.22 -4.08 -10.93
CA VAL A 110 -3.13 -2.67 -10.46
C VAL A 110 -2.95 -2.60 -8.93
N ASN A 111 -3.51 -3.56 -8.19
CA ASN A 111 -3.35 -3.64 -6.74
C ASN A 111 -1.89 -3.91 -6.32
N HIS A 112 -1.15 -4.72 -7.09
CA HIS A 112 0.28 -4.91 -6.85
C HIS A 112 1.09 -3.68 -7.24
N LEU A 113 0.72 -3.01 -8.34
CA LEU A 113 1.36 -1.77 -8.77
C LEU A 113 1.31 -0.71 -7.66
N THR A 114 0.13 -0.48 -7.12
CA THR A 114 -0.10 0.57 -6.11
C THR A 114 0.34 0.16 -4.70
N GLY A 115 0.22 -1.13 -4.34
CA GLY A 115 0.52 -1.60 -2.99
C GLY A 115 1.97 -2.07 -2.76
N VAL A 116 2.73 -2.32 -3.83
CA VAL A 116 4.11 -2.84 -3.75
C VAL A 116 5.09 -1.93 -4.48
N TYR A 117 4.86 -1.68 -5.77
CA TYR A 117 5.83 -0.94 -6.58
C TYR A 117 5.90 0.55 -6.21
N LEU A 118 4.76 1.18 -5.93
CA LEU A 118 4.72 2.61 -5.59
C LEU A 118 5.50 2.92 -4.29
N PRO A 119 5.29 2.23 -3.15
CA PRO A 119 6.06 2.49 -1.93
C PRO A 119 7.56 2.27 -2.10
N ILE A 120 7.94 1.22 -2.83
CA ILE A 120 9.33 0.89 -3.11
C ILE A 120 9.97 2.00 -3.97
N ALA A 121 9.29 2.42 -5.04
CA ALA A 121 9.77 3.48 -5.92
C ALA A 121 9.92 4.82 -5.17
N SER A 122 8.94 5.19 -4.35
CA SER A 122 9.00 6.39 -3.51
C SER A 122 10.17 6.35 -2.51
N PHE A 123 10.43 5.19 -1.90
CA PHE A 123 11.56 5.02 -0.98
C PHE A 123 12.90 5.17 -1.70
N PHE A 124 13.09 4.49 -2.83
CA PHE A 124 14.32 4.62 -3.62
C PHE A 124 14.53 6.03 -4.17
N PHE A 125 13.44 6.72 -4.54
CA PHE A 125 13.51 8.11 -4.96
C PHE A 125 14.05 9.01 -3.84
N LEU A 126 13.55 8.86 -2.61
CA LEU A 126 14.07 9.63 -1.45
C LEU A 126 15.53 9.30 -1.14
N LEU A 127 15.95 8.03 -1.25
CA LEU A 127 17.35 7.64 -1.08
C LEU A 127 18.26 8.22 -2.16
N ALA A 128 17.83 8.20 -3.42
CA ALA A 128 18.57 8.80 -4.52
C ALA A 128 18.72 10.32 -4.32
N TRP A 129 17.67 10.98 -3.84
CA TRP A 129 17.73 12.41 -3.51
C TRP A 129 18.68 12.67 -2.32
N LEU A 130 18.61 11.86 -1.26
CA LEU A 130 19.54 11.95 -0.13
C LEU A 130 20.99 11.82 -0.59
N PHE A 131 21.28 10.84 -1.44
CA PHE A 131 22.62 10.65 -2.00
C PHE A 131 23.06 11.87 -2.82
N ALA A 132 22.19 12.42 -3.66
CA ALA A 132 22.49 13.62 -4.44
C ALA A 132 22.76 14.86 -3.56
N VAL A 133 22.06 15.00 -2.43
CA VAL A 133 22.29 16.07 -1.46
C VAL A 133 23.65 15.91 -0.79
N ILE A 134 23.98 14.70 -0.32
CA ILE A 134 25.27 14.40 0.32
C ILE A 134 26.45 14.66 -0.64
N MET A 135 26.35 14.21 -1.89
CA MET A 135 27.39 14.43 -2.90
C MET A 135 27.61 15.92 -3.20
N LYS A 136 26.55 16.73 -3.20
CA LYS A 136 26.68 18.19 -3.36
C LYS A 136 27.32 18.85 -2.15
N GLY A 137 26.97 18.40 -0.93
CA GLY A 137 27.57 18.91 0.30
C GLY A 137 29.05 18.54 0.46
N ALA A 138 29.50 17.41 -0.10
CA ALA A 138 30.91 17.00 -0.06
C ALA A 138 31.82 17.76 -1.04
N ASN A 139 31.24 18.42 -2.05
CA ASN A 139 31.97 19.13 -3.11
C ASN A 139 31.97 20.66 -2.94
N GLY A 140 31.33 21.20 -1.90
CA GLY A 140 31.28 22.63 -1.57
C GLY A 140 32.04 22.93 -0.29
#